data_AF-A0A3D3CG72-F1
#
_entry.id   AF-A0A3D3CG72-F1
#
_cell.length_a   1.000
_cell.length_b   1.000
_cell.length_c   1.000
_cell.angle_alpha   90.00
_cell.angle_beta   90.00
_cell.angle_gamma   90.00
#
_symmetry.space_group_name_H-M   'P 1'
#
loop_
_entity.id
_entity.type
_entity.pdbx_description
1 polymer ?
#
loop_
_entity_poly.entity_id
_entity_poly.type
_entity_poly.pdbx_seq_one_letter_code
_entity_poly.pdbx_strand_id
1 'polypeptide(L)'
;MLLRSIRLRHWRSILGELSLGPFGEGITIVHAPNGTGKSSLFEALRMALLESHNTKSARAMAVQPWGRALAPEVFVDFFHDGTEYRVEKRFLDAPMSRLSRQEGGEYLPLAEGPAADRRVRDLFVPSPSGRGAPPSDWGLLQVLWVPQGELPLKDMSADTLAAVKAALSDQVVDEQAATFERRLDDRYGYFFTETGRVKRTTTGRASPLAALSEERTRKEAELAASVREYDEFNALADEVAKLRETVGVLEAACAEGTKRRRAAESRAAEYEELLRERRDREGAARALELQHGVAAERLRAIEGCRSDLERADEELKSLEAALPGMEDAVRRGEAACAEASKGEKKLESERKALEGV
;
A
#
# COMPACT_ATOMS: atom_id res chain seq x y z
N MET A 1 -8.07 -58.26 -18.27
CA MET A 1 -7.35 -58.03 -17.00
C MET A 1 -8.31 -58.23 -15.84
N LEU A 2 -7.89 -58.93 -14.80
CA LEU A 2 -8.61 -59.02 -13.52
C LEU A 2 -7.69 -58.53 -12.40
N LEU A 3 -8.09 -57.46 -11.71
CA LEU A 3 -7.33 -56.96 -10.55
C LEU A 3 -7.48 -57.98 -9.42
N ARG A 4 -6.39 -58.38 -8.76
CA ARG A 4 -6.38 -59.31 -7.62
C ARG A 4 -6.19 -58.59 -6.31
N SER A 5 -5.23 -57.68 -6.22
CA SER A 5 -5.01 -56.89 -5.02
C SER A 5 -4.34 -55.56 -5.34
N ILE A 6 -4.51 -54.59 -4.46
CA ILE A 6 -3.76 -53.34 -4.47
C ILE A 6 -3.30 -53.02 -3.05
N ARG A 7 -2.03 -52.63 -2.92
CA ARG A 7 -1.45 -52.19 -1.66
C ARG A 7 -0.73 -50.87 -1.85
N LEU A 8 -0.94 -49.94 -0.93
CA LEU A 8 -0.34 -48.61 -0.93
C LEU A 8 0.48 -48.40 0.33
N ARG A 9 1.56 -47.64 0.19
CA ARG A 9 2.33 -47.12 1.31
C ARG A 9 2.66 -45.66 1.09
N HIS A 10 2.53 -44.84 2.14
CA HIS A 10 2.90 -43.42 2.11
C HIS A 10 2.27 -42.65 0.93
N TRP A 11 0.98 -42.84 0.70
CA TRP A 11 0.27 -42.29 -0.46
C TRP A 11 -0.76 -41.24 -0.07
N ARG A 12 -0.52 -39.96 -0.40
CA ARG A 12 -1.35 -38.81 -0.01
C ARG A 12 -1.67 -38.82 1.49
N SER A 13 -2.94 -39.04 1.88
CA SER A 13 -3.37 -39.10 3.28
C SER A 13 -3.09 -40.44 3.96
N ILE A 14 -2.65 -41.47 3.22
CA ILE A 14 -2.34 -42.80 3.72
C ILE A 14 -0.87 -42.83 4.16
N LEU A 15 -0.61 -42.67 5.46
CA LEU A 15 0.75 -42.65 6.00
C LEU A 15 1.33 -44.05 6.28
N GLY A 16 0.47 -45.05 6.53
CA GLY A 16 0.86 -46.44 6.75
C GLY A 16 0.71 -47.30 5.49
N GLU A 17 0.45 -48.59 5.70
CA GLU A 17 0.12 -49.52 4.63
C GLU A 17 -1.41 -49.69 4.53
N LEU A 18 -1.96 -49.59 3.33
CA LEU A 18 -3.35 -49.90 3.03
C LEU A 18 -3.38 -51.00 1.97
N SER A 19 -3.98 -52.14 2.29
CA SER A 19 -4.16 -53.25 1.35
C SER A 19 -5.65 -53.51 1.10
N LEU A 20 -6.02 -53.69 -0.17
CA LEU A 20 -7.35 -54.10 -0.59
C LEU A 20 -7.26 -55.32 -1.52
N GLY A 21 -8.12 -56.29 -1.27
CA GLY A 21 -8.15 -57.58 -1.94
C GLY A 21 -8.14 -58.76 -0.94
N PRO A 22 -8.18 -60.01 -1.43
CA PRO A 22 -8.24 -60.37 -2.84
C PRO A 22 -9.59 -60.00 -3.48
N PHE A 23 -9.56 -59.46 -4.69
CA PHE A 23 -10.76 -59.19 -5.49
C PHE A 23 -11.12 -60.44 -6.31
N GLY A 24 -12.43 -60.69 -6.42
CA GLY A 24 -13.00 -61.73 -7.27
C GLY A 24 -13.31 -61.22 -8.69
N GLU A 25 -13.89 -62.08 -9.52
CA GLU A 25 -14.26 -61.78 -10.91
C GLU A 25 -15.54 -60.93 -11.03
N GLY A 26 -16.29 -60.78 -9.93
CA GLY A 26 -17.51 -59.99 -9.87
C GLY A 26 -17.30 -58.51 -9.60
N ILE A 27 -18.41 -57.79 -9.40
CA ILE A 27 -18.40 -56.36 -9.09
C ILE A 27 -17.91 -56.15 -7.64
N THR A 28 -16.82 -55.41 -7.49
CA THR A 28 -16.31 -54.98 -6.18
C THR A 28 -16.76 -53.56 -5.88
N ILE A 29 -17.49 -53.36 -4.78
CA ILE A 29 -17.90 -52.04 -4.30
C ILE A 29 -17.01 -51.60 -3.13
N VAL A 30 -16.22 -50.56 -3.34
CA VAL A 30 -15.40 -49.94 -2.27
C VAL A 30 -16.17 -48.75 -1.69
N HIS A 31 -16.74 -48.93 -0.50
CA HIS A 31 -17.45 -47.89 0.24
C HIS A 31 -16.56 -47.32 1.36
N ALA A 32 -16.37 -46.00 1.36
CA ALA A 32 -15.71 -45.26 2.43
C ALA A 32 -16.19 -43.79 2.43
N PRO A 33 -16.15 -43.09 3.58
CA PRO A 33 -16.42 -41.66 3.65
C PRO A 33 -15.52 -40.83 2.71
N ASN A 34 -15.96 -39.62 2.39
CA ASN A 34 -15.14 -38.69 1.62
C ASN A 34 -13.85 -38.34 2.38
N GLY A 35 -12.72 -38.29 1.67
CA GLY A 35 -11.41 -38.01 2.26
C GLY A 35 -10.67 -39.22 2.84
N THR A 36 -11.28 -40.40 2.90
CA THR A 36 -10.65 -41.64 3.42
C THR A 36 -9.63 -42.26 2.45
N GLY A 37 -9.44 -41.69 1.26
CA GLY A 37 -8.43 -42.14 0.30
C GLY A 37 -8.97 -43.03 -0.83
N LYS A 38 -10.28 -43.17 -1.00
CA LYS A 38 -10.89 -43.89 -2.15
C LYS A 38 -10.37 -43.36 -3.49
N SER A 39 -10.41 -42.05 -3.71
CA SER A 39 -9.89 -41.44 -4.94
C SER A 39 -8.38 -41.59 -5.07
N SER A 40 -7.66 -41.63 -3.94
CA SER A 40 -6.22 -41.87 -3.89
C SER A 40 -5.87 -43.30 -4.30
N LEU A 41 -6.71 -44.28 -3.97
CA LEU A 41 -6.56 -45.67 -4.39
C LEU A 41 -6.64 -45.82 -5.91
N PHE A 42 -7.67 -45.25 -6.53
CA PHE A 42 -7.83 -45.29 -8.00
C PHE A 42 -6.69 -44.55 -8.70
N GLU A 43 -6.25 -43.42 -8.15
CA GLU A 43 -5.08 -42.72 -8.67
C GLU A 43 -3.82 -43.59 -8.59
N ALA A 44 -3.59 -44.27 -7.47
CA ALA A 44 -2.43 -45.11 -7.28
C ALA A 44 -2.42 -46.31 -8.23
N LEU A 45 -3.57 -46.97 -8.42
CA LEU A 45 -3.71 -48.03 -9.41
C LEU A 45 -3.33 -47.54 -10.81
N ARG A 46 -3.83 -46.37 -11.21
CA ARG A 46 -3.49 -45.78 -12.51
C ARG A 46 -1.99 -45.49 -12.61
N MET A 47 -1.40 -44.88 -11.58
CA MET A 47 0.02 -44.56 -11.57
C MET A 47 0.90 -45.83 -11.62
N ALA A 48 0.48 -46.90 -10.96
CA ALA A 48 1.17 -48.18 -11.00
C ALA A 48 1.22 -48.77 -12.43
N LEU A 49 0.12 -48.68 -13.18
CA LEU A 49 0.02 -49.34 -14.47
C LEU A 49 0.51 -48.48 -15.63
N LEU A 50 0.33 -47.15 -15.57
CA LEU A 50 0.50 -46.29 -16.75
C LEU A 50 1.67 -45.30 -16.64
N GLU A 51 2.01 -44.84 -15.43
CA GLU A 51 3.03 -43.81 -15.25
C GLU A 51 4.43 -44.40 -15.12
N SER A 52 5.43 -43.66 -15.60
CA SER A 52 6.84 -44.04 -15.41
C SER A 52 7.23 -43.87 -13.94
N HIS A 53 7.95 -44.82 -13.34
CA HIS A 53 8.38 -44.73 -11.93
C HIS A 53 9.25 -43.49 -11.64
N ASN A 54 9.98 -42.99 -12.64
CA ASN A 54 10.83 -41.80 -12.54
C ASN A 54 10.13 -40.50 -12.99
N THR A 55 8.79 -40.49 -13.08
CA THR A 55 8.04 -39.32 -13.50
C THR A 55 8.24 -38.14 -12.52
N LYS A 56 8.47 -36.96 -13.07
CA LYS A 56 8.59 -35.69 -12.32
C LYS A 56 7.36 -34.79 -12.51
N SER A 57 6.24 -35.38 -12.94
CA SER A 57 5.01 -34.63 -13.19
C SER A 57 4.49 -33.99 -11.89
N ALA A 58 3.72 -32.89 -12.03
CA ALA A 58 3.03 -32.28 -10.90
C ALA A 58 2.16 -33.30 -10.14
N ARG A 59 1.61 -34.28 -10.86
CA ARG A 59 0.86 -35.40 -10.30
C ARG A 59 1.72 -36.29 -9.40
N ALA A 60 2.93 -36.64 -9.84
CA ALA A 60 3.85 -37.46 -9.05
C ALA A 60 4.32 -36.75 -7.78
N MET A 61 4.49 -35.42 -7.83
CA MET A 61 4.78 -34.62 -6.64
C MET A 61 3.57 -34.56 -5.70
N ALA A 62 2.35 -34.47 -6.25
CA ALA A 62 1.11 -34.36 -5.46
C ALA A 62 0.71 -35.64 -4.70
N VAL A 63 1.29 -36.80 -5.03
CA VAL A 63 1.03 -38.05 -4.28
C VAL A 63 1.90 -38.19 -3.04
N GLN A 64 2.92 -37.35 -2.87
CA GLN A 64 3.69 -37.30 -1.64
C GLN A 64 2.80 -36.90 -0.45
N PRO A 65 2.90 -37.59 0.70
CA PRO A 65 2.17 -37.18 1.89
C PRO A 65 2.54 -35.77 2.31
N TRP A 66 1.52 -34.93 2.53
CA TRP A 66 1.70 -33.52 2.85
C TRP A 66 2.59 -33.34 4.09
N GLY A 67 3.59 -32.46 3.97
CA GLY A 67 4.54 -32.13 5.03
C GLY A 67 5.53 -33.24 5.40
N ARG A 68 5.69 -34.27 4.57
CA ARG A 68 6.59 -35.40 4.86
C ARG A 68 7.43 -35.78 3.65
N ALA A 69 8.72 -36.04 3.90
CA ALA A 69 9.64 -36.57 2.90
C ALA A 69 9.57 -38.12 2.85
N LEU A 70 8.40 -38.66 2.54
CA LEU A 70 8.18 -40.11 2.37
C LEU A 70 7.98 -40.44 0.90
N ALA A 71 8.54 -41.56 0.44
CA ALA A 71 8.40 -42.05 -0.92
C ALA A 71 7.09 -42.85 -1.06
N PRO A 72 6.14 -42.44 -1.93
CA PRO A 72 4.91 -43.20 -2.16
C PRO A 72 5.19 -44.51 -2.88
N GLU A 73 4.62 -45.60 -2.38
CA GLU A 73 4.74 -46.94 -2.96
C GLU A 73 3.37 -47.52 -3.30
N VAL A 74 3.30 -48.27 -4.41
CA VAL A 74 2.11 -48.99 -4.85
C VAL A 74 2.50 -50.37 -5.36
N PHE A 75 1.73 -51.36 -4.93
CA PHE A 75 1.84 -52.76 -5.33
C PHE A 75 0.50 -53.18 -5.92
N VAL A 76 0.52 -53.79 -7.10
CA VAL A 76 -0.68 -54.23 -7.81
C VAL A 76 -0.49 -55.65 -8.29
N ASP A 77 -1.38 -56.53 -7.84
CA ASP A 77 -1.47 -57.90 -8.33
C ASP A 77 -2.63 -57.98 -9.32
N PHE A 78 -2.39 -58.53 -10.50
CA PHE A 78 -3.42 -58.68 -11.51
C PHE A 78 -3.18 -59.90 -12.40
N PHE A 79 -4.27 -60.41 -12.98
CA PHE A 79 -4.26 -61.47 -13.96
C PHE A 79 -4.51 -60.92 -15.35
N HIS A 80 -3.70 -61.35 -16.32
CA HIS A 80 -3.79 -60.96 -17.72
C HIS A 80 -3.37 -62.14 -18.60
N ASP A 81 -4.20 -62.49 -19.59
CA ASP A 81 -3.97 -63.55 -20.59
C ASP A 81 -3.39 -64.84 -20.01
N GLY A 82 -4.06 -65.41 -19.01
CA GLY A 82 -3.66 -66.69 -18.41
C GLY A 82 -2.54 -66.60 -17.36
N THR A 83 -2.01 -65.39 -17.11
CA THR A 83 -0.80 -65.21 -16.30
C THR A 83 -1.04 -64.20 -15.16
N GLU A 84 -0.56 -64.51 -13.95
CA GLU A 84 -0.54 -63.55 -12.84
C GLU A 84 0.74 -62.72 -12.84
N TYR A 85 0.57 -61.42 -12.61
CA TYR A 85 1.62 -60.42 -12.54
C TYR A 85 1.52 -59.61 -11.25
N ARG A 86 2.68 -59.18 -10.76
CA ARG A 86 2.82 -58.21 -9.67
C ARG A 86 3.64 -57.03 -10.15
N VAL A 87 3.11 -55.82 -10.00
CA VAL A 87 3.81 -54.56 -10.27
C VAL A 87 4.06 -53.85 -8.97
N GLU A 88 5.31 -53.46 -8.75
CA GLU A 88 5.74 -52.68 -7.58
C GLU A 88 6.38 -51.39 -8.07
N LYS A 89 5.87 -50.24 -7.63
CA LYS A 89 6.45 -48.94 -7.95
C LYS A 89 6.67 -48.09 -6.71
N ARG A 90 7.80 -47.41 -6.70
CA ARG A 90 8.13 -46.33 -5.76
C ARG A 90 8.41 -45.05 -6.54
N PHE A 91 7.80 -43.96 -6.11
CA PHE A 91 7.92 -42.65 -6.73
C PHE A 91 8.76 -41.70 -5.87
N LEU A 92 9.29 -40.66 -6.52
CA LEU A 92 10.07 -39.59 -5.92
C LEU A 92 11.44 -40.06 -5.40
N ASP A 93 11.54 -40.38 -4.12
CA ASP A 93 12.81 -40.78 -3.51
C ASP A 93 13.14 -42.25 -3.81
N ALA A 94 14.39 -42.50 -4.20
CA ALA A 94 14.89 -43.78 -4.70
C ALA A 94 13.89 -44.49 -5.66
N PRO A 95 13.50 -43.86 -6.79
CA PRO A 95 12.40 -44.34 -7.62
C PRO A 95 12.69 -45.76 -8.14
N MET A 96 11.68 -46.62 -8.12
CA MET A 96 11.80 -48.04 -8.42
C MET A 96 10.59 -48.52 -9.22
N SER A 97 10.81 -49.41 -10.19
CA SER A 97 9.77 -50.19 -10.85
C SER A 97 10.21 -51.64 -10.92
N ARG A 98 9.35 -52.57 -10.52
CA ARG A 98 9.57 -54.00 -10.66
C ARG A 98 8.29 -54.65 -11.17
N LEU A 99 8.44 -55.44 -12.22
CA LEU A 99 7.40 -56.33 -12.73
C LEU A 99 7.84 -57.76 -12.44
N SER A 100 6.97 -58.51 -11.77
CA SER A 100 7.16 -59.92 -11.46
C SER A 100 6.02 -60.74 -12.08
N ARG A 101 6.29 -61.99 -12.42
CA ARG A 101 5.32 -62.94 -12.98
C ARG A 101 5.25 -64.16 -12.08
N GLN A 102 4.04 -64.72 -11.92
CA GLN A 102 3.88 -65.95 -11.15
C GLN A 102 4.35 -67.16 -11.97
N GLU A 103 5.34 -67.87 -11.43
CA GLU A 103 5.93 -69.07 -12.01
C GLU A 103 6.08 -70.11 -10.89
N GLY A 104 5.52 -71.30 -11.05
CA GLY A 104 5.61 -72.34 -10.01
C GLY A 104 4.97 -71.97 -8.66
N GLY A 105 4.03 -71.02 -8.65
CA GLY A 105 3.37 -70.53 -7.43
C GLY A 105 4.06 -69.33 -6.76
N GLU A 106 5.24 -68.93 -7.22
CA GLU A 106 6.00 -67.80 -6.68
C GLU A 106 6.09 -66.65 -7.70
N TYR A 107 6.12 -65.40 -7.22
CA TYR A 107 6.33 -64.25 -8.10
C TYR A 107 7.83 -64.05 -8.33
N LEU A 108 8.29 -64.37 -9.54
CA LEU A 108 9.67 -64.17 -9.96
C LEU A 108 9.85 -62.85 -10.75
N PRO A 109 10.93 -62.08 -10.53
CA PRO A 109 11.18 -60.84 -11.26
C PRO A 109 11.28 -61.07 -12.76
N LEU A 110 10.47 -60.34 -13.54
CA LEU A 110 10.43 -60.39 -15.00
C LEU A 110 11.17 -59.20 -15.63
N ALA A 111 11.10 -58.02 -15.01
CA ALA A 111 11.80 -56.81 -15.43
C ALA A 111 11.90 -55.78 -14.28
N GLU A 112 12.88 -54.88 -14.37
CA GLU A 112 13.05 -53.77 -13.44
C GLU A 112 13.26 -52.43 -14.18
N GLY A 113 13.03 -51.33 -13.47
CA GLY A 113 13.23 -49.96 -13.96
C GLY A 113 12.41 -49.64 -15.20
N PRO A 114 12.97 -48.93 -16.20
CA PRO A 114 12.24 -48.55 -17.40
C PRO A 114 11.70 -49.72 -18.22
N ALA A 115 12.34 -50.90 -18.14
CA ALA A 115 11.89 -52.09 -18.84
C ALA A 115 10.60 -52.66 -18.22
N ALA A 116 10.46 -52.59 -16.89
CA ALA A 116 9.22 -52.96 -16.21
C ALA A 116 8.06 -52.07 -16.65
N ASP A 117 8.25 -50.74 -16.64
CA ASP A 117 7.21 -49.78 -17.06
C ASP A 117 6.78 -49.96 -18.52
N ARG A 118 7.71 -50.31 -19.40
CA ARG A 118 7.39 -50.61 -20.79
C ARG A 118 6.55 -51.87 -20.90
N ARG A 119 6.99 -52.98 -20.29
CA ARG A 119 6.27 -54.26 -20.34
C ARG A 119 4.87 -54.17 -19.73
N VAL A 120 4.71 -53.47 -18.61
CA VAL A 120 3.38 -53.26 -18.01
C VAL A 120 2.46 -52.54 -18.99
N ARG A 121 2.93 -51.48 -19.66
CA ARG A 121 2.11 -50.77 -20.66
C ARG A 121 1.79 -51.63 -21.88
N ASP A 122 2.76 -52.42 -22.35
CA ASP A 122 2.57 -53.31 -23.50
C ASP A 122 1.49 -54.38 -23.24
N LEU A 123 1.25 -54.76 -21.97
CA LEU A 123 0.14 -55.66 -21.60
C LEU A 123 -1.24 -55.00 -21.74
N PHE A 124 -1.32 -53.67 -21.82
CA PHE A 124 -2.61 -52.97 -21.79
C PHE A 124 -2.87 -52.04 -22.97
N VAL A 125 -1.85 -51.73 -23.77
CA VAL A 125 -1.95 -50.81 -24.92
C VAL A 125 -1.61 -51.59 -26.20
N PRO A 126 -2.56 -51.74 -27.15
CA PRO A 126 -2.35 -52.51 -28.39
C PRO A 126 -1.25 -51.96 -29.32
N SER A 127 -0.87 -50.69 -29.17
CA SER A 127 0.22 -50.06 -29.91
C SER A 127 0.88 -48.95 -29.08
N PRO A 128 2.01 -49.22 -28.41
CA PRO A 128 2.68 -48.22 -27.59
C PRO A 128 3.45 -47.24 -28.47
N SER A 129 2.96 -46.01 -28.59
CA SER A 129 3.78 -44.88 -29.02
C SER A 129 4.97 -44.76 -28.05
N GLY A 130 6.18 -44.72 -28.60
CA GLY A 130 7.42 -44.73 -27.81
C GLY A 130 7.49 -43.62 -26.75
N ARG A 131 8.20 -43.89 -25.64
CA ARG A 131 8.49 -43.00 -24.50
C ARG A 131 7.32 -42.08 -24.09
N GLY A 132 6.46 -42.60 -23.22
CA GLY A 132 5.54 -41.76 -22.44
C GLY A 132 4.33 -41.33 -23.26
N ALA A 133 3.53 -42.32 -23.66
CA ALA A 133 2.23 -42.13 -24.27
C ALA A 133 1.39 -41.07 -23.50
N PRO A 134 0.96 -39.97 -24.16
CA PRO A 134 0.04 -39.01 -23.58
C PRO A 134 -1.29 -39.68 -23.21
N PRO A 135 -2.13 -39.07 -22.35
CA PRO A 135 -3.43 -39.64 -21.93
C PRO A 135 -4.37 -40.07 -23.07
N SER A 136 -4.20 -39.50 -24.27
CA SER A 136 -4.91 -39.84 -25.52
C SER A 136 -4.57 -41.22 -26.09
N ASP A 137 -3.44 -41.79 -25.71
CA ASP A 137 -2.88 -43.03 -26.27
C ASP A 137 -3.12 -44.24 -25.35
N TRP A 138 -3.91 -44.06 -24.28
CA TRP A 138 -4.18 -45.10 -23.27
C TRP A 138 -5.29 -46.07 -23.64
N GLY A 139 -5.85 -45.95 -24.84
CA GLY A 139 -6.88 -46.86 -25.33
C GLY A 139 -8.12 -46.91 -24.42
N LEU A 140 -8.69 -48.11 -24.27
CA LEU A 140 -9.91 -48.35 -23.48
C LEU A 140 -9.76 -47.96 -21.99
N LEU A 141 -8.54 -47.97 -21.47
CA LEU A 141 -8.26 -47.63 -20.08
C LEU A 141 -8.50 -46.15 -19.79
N GLN A 142 -8.46 -45.27 -20.80
CA GLN A 142 -8.83 -43.86 -20.65
C GLN A 142 -10.32 -43.69 -20.30
N VAL A 143 -11.18 -44.58 -20.80
CA VAL A 143 -12.64 -44.54 -20.60
C VAL A 143 -13.05 -45.27 -19.32
N LEU A 144 -12.36 -46.35 -18.98
CA LEU A 144 -12.69 -47.15 -17.80
C LEU A 144 -12.15 -46.54 -16.50
N TRP A 145 -11.06 -45.77 -16.55
CA TRP A 145 -10.39 -45.20 -15.35
C TRP A 145 -10.34 -43.67 -15.36
N VAL A 146 -11.53 -43.08 -15.40
CA VAL A 146 -11.72 -41.63 -15.44
C VAL A 146 -11.70 -41.03 -14.03
N PRO A 147 -10.95 -39.94 -13.77
CA PRO A 147 -11.03 -39.21 -12.51
C PRO A 147 -12.44 -38.67 -12.28
N GLN A 148 -12.92 -38.70 -11.03
CA GLN A 148 -14.23 -38.15 -10.69
C GLN A 148 -14.34 -36.68 -11.15
N GLY A 149 -15.29 -36.41 -12.05
CA GLY A 149 -15.61 -35.06 -12.54
C GLY A 149 -14.99 -34.68 -13.89
N GLU A 150 -14.10 -35.50 -14.43
CA GLU A 150 -13.61 -35.38 -15.80
C GLU A 150 -14.31 -36.46 -16.65
N LEU A 151 -14.56 -36.21 -17.93
CA LEU A 151 -15.01 -37.22 -18.90
C LEU A 151 -14.34 -36.84 -20.22
N PRO A 152 -13.07 -37.23 -20.43
CA PRO A 152 -12.32 -36.83 -21.61
C PRO A 152 -12.71 -37.71 -22.81
N LEU A 153 -14.00 -37.76 -23.14
CA LEU A 153 -14.52 -38.52 -24.28
C LEU A 153 -14.23 -37.84 -25.63
N LYS A 154 -13.74 -36.60 -25.61
CA LYS A 154 -13.55 -35.78 -26.81
C LYS A 154 -12.28 -36.10 -27.59
N ASP A 155 -11.28 -36.70 -26.94
CA ASP A 155 -9.94 -36.92 -27.50
C ASP A 155 -9.59 -38.42 -27.64
N MET A 156 -10.60 -39.28 -27.79
CA MET A 156 -10.38 -40.71 -27.99
C MET A 156 -9.85 -41.00 -29.40
N SER A 157 -8.88 -41.90 -29.51
CA SER A 157 -8.45 -42.40 -30.82
C SER A 157 -9.58 -43.17 -31.52
N ALA A 158 -9.62 -43.09 -32.86
CA ALA A 158 -10.64 -43.78 -33.67
C ALA A 158 -10.66 -45.29 -33.41
N ASP A 159 -9.49 -45.90 -33.19
CA ASP A 159 -9.33 -47.32 -32.88
C ASP A 159 -9.95 -47.68 -31.52
N THR A 160 -9.80 -46.80 -30.52
CA THR A 160 -10.41 -47.01 -29.20
C THR A 160 -11.93 -46.92 -29.27
N LEU A 161 -12.45 -45.94 -30.02
CA LEU A 161 -13.88 -45.79 -30.23
C LEU A 161 -14.47 -47.01 -30.98
N ALA A 162 -13.74 -47.54 -31.97
CA ALA A 162 -14.13 -48.74 -32.70
C ALA A 162 -14.12 -49.99 -31.80
N ALA A 163 -13.12 -50.16 -30.93
CA ALA A 163 -13.04 -51.26 -29.98
C ALA A 163 -14.16 -51.19 -28.90
N VAL A 164 -14.47 -50.00 -28.39
CA VAL A 164 -15.62 -49.79 -27.47
C VAL A 164 -16.92 -50.17 -28.17
N LYS A 165 -17.13 -49.67 -29.40
CA LYS A 165 -18.32 -50.00 -30.19
C LYS A 165 -18.41 -51.48 -30.47
N ALA A 166 -17.32 -52.13 -30.86
CA ALA A 166 -17.30 -53.57 -31.12
C ALA A 166 -17.60 -54.39 -29.85
N ALA A 167 -16.99 -54.05 -28.70
CA ALA A 167 -17.23 -54.75 -27.44
C ALA A 167 -18.67 -54.56 -26.93
N LEU A 168 -19.25 -53.37 -27.12
CA LEU A 168 -20.66 -53.13 -26.84
C LEU A 168 -21.54 -53.91 -27.82
N SER A 169 -21.29 -53.82 -29.13
CA SER A 169 -22.06 -54.51 -30.16
C SER A 169 -22.01 -56.04 -30.03
N ASP A 170 -20.92 -56.62 -29.53
CA ASP A 170 -20.77 -58.06 -29.31
C ASP A 170 -21.46 -58.54 -28.01
N GLN A 171 -21.67 -57.64 -27.03
CA GLN A 171 -22.49 -57.90 -25.84
C GLN A 171 -23.99 -57.54 -26.04
N VAL A 172 -24.35 -56.88 -27.14
CA VAL A 172 -25.71 -56.39 -27.43
C VAL A 172 -26.44 -57.41 -28.31
N VAL A 173 -26.88 -58.51 -27.68
CA VAL A 173 -27.98 -59.35 -28.22
C VAL A 173 -29.17 -59.37 -27.26
N ASP A 174 -29.14 -58.58 -26.18
CA ASP A 174 -30.22 -58.56 -25.19
C ASP A 174 -31.21 -57.40 -25.43
N GLU A 175 -32.50 -57.71 -25.42
CA GLU A 175 -33.63 -56.78 -25.61
C GLU A 175 -33.58 -55.60 -24.61
N GLN A 176 -32.94 -55.82 -23.46
CA GLN A 176 -32.68 -54.81 -22.43
C GLN A 176 -31.70 -53.72 -22.88
N ALA A 177 -30.67 -54.06 -23.66
CA ALA A 177 -29.69 -53.10 -24.16
C ALA A 177 -30.32 -52.18 -25.22
N ALA A 178 -31.11 -52.74 -26.14
CA ALA A 178 -31.87 -51.96 -27.11
C ALA A 178 -32.90 -51.03 -26.44
N THR A 179 -33.48 -51.46 -25.33
CA THR A 179 -34.40 -50.62 -24.53
C THR A 179 -33.65 -49.48 -23.83
N PHE A 180 -32.43 -49.74 -23.34
CA PHE A 180 -31.58 -48.73 -22.74
C PHE A 180 -31.11 -47.69 -23.77
N GLU A 181 -30.65 -48.12 -24.94
CA GLU A 181 -30.24 -47.23 -26.04
C GLU A 181 -31.38 -46.30 -26.46
N ARG A 182 -32.59 -46.82 -26.67
CA ARG A 182 -33.76 -45.97 -26.99
C ARG A 182 -34.05 -44.95 -25.89
N ARG A 183 -34.01 -45.35 -24.63
CA ARG A 183 -34.23 -44.42 -23.50
C ARG A 183 -33.15 -43.35 -23.41
N LEU A 184 -31.91 -43.71 -23.73
CA LEU A 184 -30.79 -42.78 -23.77
C LEU A 184 -30.95 -41.79 -24.92
N ASP A 185 -31.29 -42.27 -26.11
CA ASP A 185 -31.54 -41.44 -27.30
C ASP A 185 -32.75 -40.52 -27.11
N ASP A 186 -33.84 -41.00 -26.51
CA ASP A 186 -35.01 -40.18 -26.17
C ASP A 186 -34.63 -39.08 -25.17
N ARG A 187 -33.84 -39.43 -24.15
CA ARG A 187 -33.37 -38.48 -23.13
C ARG A 187 -32.38 -37.47 -23.70
N TYR A 188 -31.49 -37.92 -24.58
CA TYR A 188 -30.53 -37.06 -25.28
C TYR A 188 -31.27 -36.13 -26.24
N GLY A 189 -32.17 -36.67 -27.07
CA GLY A 189 -33.02 -35.94 -27.99
C GLY A 189 -33.98 -34.98 -27.31
N TYR A 190 -34.30 -35.16 -26.03
CA TYR A 190 -35.05 -34.19 -25.24
C TYR A 190 -34.26 -32.88 -25.02
N PHE A 191 -32.94 -32.94 -24.83
CA PHE A 191 -32.13 -31.76 -24.52
C PHE A 191 -31.26 -31.27 -25.69
N PHE A 192 -30.89 -32.15 -26.61
CA PHE A 192 -29.88 -31.91 -27.64
C PHE A 192 -30.40 -32.24 -29.05
N THR A 193 -29.87 -31.55 -30.05
CA THR A 193 -29.98 -31.94 -31.46
C THR A 193 -29.02 -33.07 -31.78
N GLU A 194 -29.22 -33.77 -32.91
CA GLU A 194 -28.28 -34.80 -33.38
C GLU A 194 -26.84 -34.28 -33.53
N THR A 195 -26.68 -32.98 -33.80
CA THR A 195 -25.40 -32.27 -33.86
C THR A 195 -24.82 -31.88 -32.49
N GLY A 196 -25.45 -32.28 -31.39
CA GLY A 196 -25.01 -32.02 -30.02
C GLY A 196 -25.23 -30.59 -29.51
N ARG A 197 -26.02 -29.77 -30.21
CA ARG A 197 -26.40 -28.43 -29.73
C ARG A 197 -27.61 -28.53 -28.80
N VAL A 198 -27.62 -27.72 -27.74
CA VAL A 198 -28.79 -27.63 -26.86
C VAL A 198 -30.00 -27.18 -27.67
N LYS A 199 -31.08 -27.94 -27.63
CA LYS A 199 -32.34 -27.55 -28.27
C LYS A 199 -32.86 -26.30 -27.59
N ARG A 200 -33.24 -25.29 -28.37
CA ARG A 200 -33.90 -24.09 -27.83
C ARG A 200 -35.33 -24.41 -27.38
N THR A 201 -36.00 -25.33 -28.07
CA THR A 201 -37.33 -25.81 -27.74
C THR A 201 -37.41 -27.33 -27.77
N THR A 202 -38.14 -27.89 -26.81
CA THR A 202 -38.47 -29.31 -26.72
C THR A 202 -39.98 -29.41 -26.56
N THR A 203 -40.64 -30.19 -27.43
CA THR A 203 -42.11 -30.36 -27.42
C THR A 203 -42.90 -29.03 -27.43
N GLY A 204 -42.44 -28.04 -28.20
CA GLY A 204 -43.11 -26.74 -28.33
C GLY A 204 -42.95 -25.78 -27.15
N ARG A 205 -42.18 -26.14 -26.11
CA ARG A 205 -41.79 -25.26 -24.99
C ARG A 205 -40.28 -25.01 -25.01
N ALA A 206 -39.83 -23.93 -24.37
CA ALA A 206 -38.40 -23.69 -24.19
C ALA A 206 -37.75 -24.89 -23.46
N SER A 207 -36.61 -25.35 -23.95
CA SER A 207 -35.85 -26.42 -23.28
C SER A 207 -35.44 -25.94 -21.89
N PRO A 208 -35.64 -26.73 -20.82
CA PRO A 208 -35.23 -26.35 -19.47
C PRO A 208 -33.74 -25.96 -19.40
N LEU A 209 -32.89 -26.63 -20.17
CA LEU A 209 -31.46 -26.35 -20.20
C LEU A 209 -31.14 -25.02 -20.90
N ALA A 210 -31.87 -24.69 -21.96
CA ALA A 210 -31.74 -23.40 -22.64
C ALA A 210 -32.20 -22.26 -21.73
N ALA A 211 -33.35 -22.40 -21.08
CA ALA A 211 -33.88 -21.42 -20.14
C ALA A 211 -32.95 -21.18 -18.95
N LEU A 212 -32.44 -22.25 -18.32
CA LEU A 212 -31.47 -22.14 -17.22
C LEU A 212 -30.15 -21.54 -17.68
N SER A 213 -29.70 -21.80 -18.91
CA SER A 213 -28.49 -21.19 -19.46
C SER A 213 -28.65 -19.69 -19.68
N GLU A 214 -29.81 -19.25 -20.20
CA GLU A 214 -30.13 -17.83 -20.39
C GLU A 214 -30.33 -17.12 -19.03
N GLU A 215 -30.94 -17.79 -18.06
CA GLU A 215 -31.08 -17.26 -16.70
C GLU A 215 -29.71 -17.12 -16.02
N ARG A 216 -28.83 -18.12 -16.18
CA ARG A 216 -27.47 -18.06 -15.66
C ARG A 216 -26.70 -16.89 -16.26
N THR A 217 -26.70 -16.73 -17.59
CA THR A 217 -25.97 -15.63 -18.23
C THR A 217 -26.53 -14.27 -17.83
N ARG A 218 -27.86 -14.15 -17.68
CA ARG A 218 -28.50 -12.96 -17.14
C ARG A 218 -28.05 -12.67 -15.72
N LYS A 219 -28.03 -13.67 -14.83
CA LYS A 219 -27.60 -13.51 -13.43
C LYS A 219 -26.11 -13.18 -13.32
N GLU A 220 -25.27 -13.76 -14.18
CA GLU A 220 -23.84 -13.41 -14.27
C GLU A 220 -23.65 -11.96 -14.72
N ALA A 221 -24.45 -11.47 -15.67
CA ALA A 221 -24.42 -10.07 -16.10
C ALA A 221 -24.92 -9.10 -15.01
N GLU A 222 -26.00 -9.46 -14.29
CA GLU A 222 -26.52 -8.71 -13.14
C GLU A 222 -25.47 -8.62 -12.03
N LEU A 223 -24.80 -9.74 -11.71
CA LEU A 223 -23.71 -9.76 -10.73
C LEU A 223 -22.53 -8.88 -11.16
N ALA A 224 -22.10 -8.98 -12.43
CA ALA A 224 -21.01 -8.16 -12.94
C ALA A 224 -21.33 -6.67 -12.93
N ALA A 225 -22.59 -6.28 -13.18
CA ALA A 225 -23.03 -4.89 -13.04
C ALA A 225 -22.99 -4.44 -11.57
N SER A 226 -23.52 -5.23 -10.66
CA SER A 226 -23.54 -4.90 -9.22
C SER A 226 -22.14 -4.81 -8.61
N VAL A 227 -21.20 -5.67 -9.04
CA VAL A 227 -19.79 -5.60 -8.62
C VAL A 227 -19.16 -4.30 -9.09
N ARG A 228 -19.40 -3.87 -10.34
CA ARG A 228 -18.88 -2.58 -10.83
C ARG A 228 -19.43 -1.39 -10.06
N GLU A 229 -20.73 -1.37 -9.78
CA GLU A 229 -21.35 -0.31 -8.97
C GLU A 229 -20.77 -0.28 -7.54
N TYR A 230 -20.50 -1.44 -6.96
CA TYR A 230 -19.88 -1.55 -5.64
C TYR A 230 -18.43 -1.05 -5.64
N ASP A 231 -17.65 -1.39 -6.66
CA ASP A 231 -16.26 -0.94 -6.79
C ASP A 231 -16.20 0.58 -7.01
N GLU A 232 -17.09 1.14 -7.84
CA GLU A 232 -17.23 2.60 -8.03
C GLU A 232 -17.61 3.32 -6.74
N PHE A 233 -18.56 2.76 -5.97
CA PHE A 233 -18.95 3.30 -4.67
C PHE A 233 -17.78 3.32 -3.68
N ASN A 234 -17.02 2.23 -3.58
CA ASN A 234 -15.86 2.16 -2.69
C ASN A 234 -14.76 3.14 -3.10
N ALA A 235 -14.48 3.27 -4.40
CA ALA A 235 -13.51 4.24 -4.89
C ALA A 235 -13.92 5.68 -4.53
N LEU A 236 -15.21 6.01 -4.68
CA LEU A 236 -15.74 7.31 -4.30
C LEU A 236 -15.69 7.53 -2.78
N ALA A 237 -15.99 6.50 -1.98
CA ALA A 237 -15.91 6.56 -0.53
C ALA A 237 -14.48 6.84 -0.04
N ASP A 238 -13.48 6.19 -0.64
CA ASP A 238 -12.07 6.42 -0.37
C ASP A 238 -11.63 7.83 -0.76
N GLU A 239 -12.11 8.35 -1.90
CA GLU A 239 -11.83 9.72 -2.33
C GLU A 239 -12.44 10.75 -1.37
N VAL A 240 -13.69 10.54 -0.93
CA VAL A 240 -14.35 11.40 0.07
C VAL A 240 -13.59 11.37 1.40
N ALA A 241 -13.08 10.22 1.83
CA ALA A 241 -12.29 10.11 3.05
C ALA A 241 -10.99 10.93 2.95
N LYS A 242 -10.26 10.83 1.83
CA LYS A 242 -9.03 11.62 1.57
C LYS A 242 -9.31 13.12 1.52
N LEU A 243 -10.41 13.52 0.87
CA LEU A 243 -10.82 14.91 0.80
C LEU A 243 -11.17 15.46 2.18
N ARG A 244 -11.86 14.68 3.03
CA ARG A 244 -12.16 15.09 4.41
C ARG A 244 -10.90 15.28 5.25
N GLU A 245 -9.92 14.39 5.13
CA GLU A 245 -8.62 14.55 5.79
C GLU A 245 -7.91 15.83 5.31
N THR A 246 -7.89 16.05 4.00
CA THR A 246 -7.27 17.23 3.39
C THR A 246 -7.94 18.52 3.87
N VAL A 247 -9.27 18.56 3.92
CA VAL A 247 -10.04 19.70 4.47
C VAL A 247 -9.66 19.92 5.94
N GLY A 248 -9.60 18.88 6.76
CA GLY A 248 -9.19 19.00 8.16
C GLY A 248 -7.78 19.59 8.34
N VAL A 249 -6.82 19.18 7.51
CA VAL A 249 -5.45 19.74 7.51
C VAL A 249 -5.46 21.22 7.10
N LEU A 250 -6.20 21.57 6.04
CA LEU A 250 -6.31 22.94 5.55
C LEU A 250 -7.01 23.86 6.55
N GLU A 251 -8.07 23.39 7.22
CA GLU A 251 -8.76 24.12 8.27
C GLU A 251 -7.83 24.40 9.47
N ALA A 252 -7.06 23.40 9.90
CA ALA A 252 -6.06 23.58 10.94
C ALA A 252 -4.97 24.58 10.54
N ALA A 253 -4.48 24.51 9.30
CA ALA A 253 -3.49 25.45 8.77
C ALA A 253 -4.05 26.88 8.70
N CYS A 254 -5.30 27.06 8.27
CA CYS A 254 -5.99 28.35 8.28
C CYS A 254 -6.19 28.90 9.70
N ALA A 255 -6.58 28.06 10.65
CA ALA A 255 -6.72 28.45 12.06
C ALA A 255 -5.37 28.90 12.66
N GLU A 256 -4.28 28.21 12.34
CA GLU A 256 -2.94 28.60 12.77
C GLU A 256 -2.46 29.88 12.08
N GLY A 257 -2.70 30.02 10.77
CA GLY A 257 -2.38 31.23 10.01
C GLY A 257 -3.11 32.46 10.55
N THR A 258 -4.39 32.33 10.91
CA THR A 258 -5.17 33.42 11.51
C THR A 258 -4.67 33.80 12.91
N LYS A 259 -4.26 32.83 13.74
CA LYS A 259 -3.60 33.11 15.03
C LYS A 259 -2.29 33.87 14.84
N ARG A 260 -1.43 33.42 13.93
CA ARG A 260 -0.16 34.10 13.60
C ARG A 260 -0.37 35.52 13.11
N ARG A 261 -1.37 35.73 12.25
CA ARG A 261 -1.75 37.06 11.77
C ARG A 261 -2.16 37.97 12.94
N ARG A 262 -3.05 37.51 13.83
CA ARG A 262 -3.48 38.30 15.00
C ARG A 262 -2.32 38.63 15.93
N ALA A 263 -1.41 37.67 16.15
CA ALA A 263 -0.21 37.92 16.96
C ALA A 263 0.72 38.96 16.30
N ALA A 264 0.89 38.91 14.98
CA ALA A 264 1.66 39.90 14.24
C ALA A 264 1.00 41.29 14.28
N GLU A 265 -0.33 41.36 14.12
CA GLU A 265 -1.11 42.60 14.25
C GLU A 265 -0.96 43.23 15.65
N SER A 266 -1.03 42.43 16.72
CA SER A 266 -0.79 42.90 18.10
C SER A 266 0.62 43.47 18.27
N ARG A 267 1.64 42.76 17.78
CA ARG A 267 3.04 43.22 17.86
C ARG A 267 3.29 44.48 17.03
N ALA A 268 2.62 44.62 15.89
CA ALA A 268 2.69 45.83 15.09
C ALA A 268 2.07 47.03 15.83
N ALA A 269 0.92 46.84 16.48
CA ALA A 269 0.30 47.89 17.30
C ALA A 269 1.17 48.30 18.50
N GLU A 270 1.76 47.32 19.21
CA GLU A 270 2.73 47.59 20.29
C GLU A 270 3.95 48.38 19.77
N TYR A 271 4.46 48.03 18.60
CA TYR A 271 5.58 48.73 17.98
C TYR A 271 5.22 50.16 17.57
N GLU A 272 4.01 50.39 17.04
CA GLU A 272 3.52 51.74 16.73
C GLU A 272 3.41 52.61 17.99
N GLU A 273 2.97 52.05 19.11
CA GLU A 273 2.90 52.77 20.38
C GLU A 273 4.30 53.11 20.91
N LEU A 274 5.24 52.16 20.84
CA LEU A 274 6.65 52.42 21.17
C LEU A 274 7.27 53.52 20.29
N LEU A 275 6.91 53.58 19.01
CA LEU A 275 7.35 54.65 18.11
C LEU A 275 6.76 56.01 18.52
N ARG A 276 5.51 56.06 18.98
CA ARG A 276 4.90 57.28 19.52
C ARG A 276 5.59 57.72 20.80
N GLU A 277 5.75 56.81 21.77
CA GLU A 277 6.48 57.11 23.01
C GLU A 277 7.89 57.62 22.73
N ARG A 278 8.60 57.00 21.77
CA ARG A 278 9.93 57.46 21.37
C ARG A 278 9.89 58.90 20.85
N ARG A 279 8.93 59.24 19.98
CA ARG A 279 8.79 60.61 19.45
C ARG A 279 8.47 61.60 20.57
N ASP A 280 7.60 61.23 21.50
CA ASP A 280 7.24 62.10 22.62
C ASP A 280 8.44 62.33 23.55
N ARG A 281 9.20 61.27 23.87
CA ARG A 281 10.45 61.38 24.64
C ARG A 281 11.51 62.22 23.93
N GLU A 282 11.69 62.03 22.62
CA GLU A 282 12.61 62.86 21.82
C GLU A 282 12.16 64.33 21.79
N GLY A 283 10.86 64.60 21.69
CA GLY A 283 10.29 65.95 21.75
C GLY A 283 10.50 66.60 23.12
N ALA A 284 10.24 65.87 24.20
CA ALA A 284 10.46 66.32 25.57
C ALA A 284 11.95 66.60 25.85
N ALA A 285 12.85 65.73 25.38
CA ALA A 285 14.30 65.92 25.50
C ALA A 285 14.75 67.21 24.80
N ARG A 286 14.29 67.46 23.56
CA ARG A 286 14.60 68.70 22.83
C ARG A 286 14.05 69.95 23.54
N ALA A 287 12.84 69.86 24.09
CA ALA A 287 12.25 70.97 24.85
C ALA A 287 13.07 71.28 26.11
N LEU A 288 13.52 70.23 26.82
CA LEU A 288 14.37 70.38 28.01
C LEU A 288 15.75 70.94 27.64
N GLU A 289 16.35 70.50 26.53
CA GLU A 289 17.61 71.06 26.01
C GLU A 289 17.47 72.57 25.69
N LEU A 290 16.36 72.97 25.06
CA LEU A 290 16.10 74.38 24.78
C LEU A 290 15.93 75.19 26.07
N GLN A 291 15.17 74.68 27.04
CA GLN A 291 15.01 75.32 28.35
C GLN A 291 16.35 75.45 29.09
N HIS A 292 17.18 74.40 29.05
CA HIS A 292 18.52 74.43 29.62
C HIS A 292 19.40 75.46 28.91
N GLY A 293 19.31 75.57 27.58
CA GLY A 293 20.00 76.61 26.80
C GLY A 293 19.62 78.03 27.23
N VAL A 294 18.31 78.30 27.35
CA VAL A 294 17.80 79.60 27.82
C VAL A 294 18.23 79.88 29.27
N ALA A 295 18.18 78.88 30.15
CA ALA A 295 18.63 79.02 31.52
C ALA A 295 20.13 79.33 31.59
N ALA A 296 20.95 78.65 30.78
CA ALA A 296 22.39 78.89 30.69
C ALA A 296 22.73 80.28 30.13
N GLU A 297 21.95 80.81 29.18
CA GLU A 297 22.10 82.20 28.72
C GLU A 297 21.71 83.20 29.81
N ARG A 298 20.61 82.97 30.54
CA ARG A 298 20.23 83.80 31.68
C ARG A 298 21.30 83.79 32.77
N LEU A 299 21.90 82.63 33.05
CA LEU A 299 22.98 82.53 34.02
C LEU A 299 24.19 83.38 33.58
N ARG A 300 24.60 83.25 32.32
CA ARG A 300 25.67 84.08 31.73
C ARG A 300 25.35 85.58 31.78
N ALA A 301 24.10 85.96 31.53
CA ALA A 301 23.68 87.36 31.64
C ALA A 301 23.73 87.87 33.09
N ILE A 302 23.31 87.06 34.06
CA ILE A 302 23.42 87.40 35.50
C ILE A 302 24.89 87.54 35.91
N GLU A 303 25.75 86.63 35.47
CA GLU A 303 27.20 86.70 35.71
C GLU A 303 27.80 87.97 35.09
N GLY A 304 27.41 88.32 33.86
CA GLY A 304 27.80 89.56 33.20
C GLY A 304 27.35 90.80 33.99
N CYS A 305 26.07 90.87 34.37
CA CYS A 305 25.54 91.97 35.18
C CYS A 305 26.25 92.07 36.54
N ARG A 306 26.61 90.94 37.18
CA ARG A 306 27.40 90.96 38.43
C ARG A 306 28.76 91.60 38.21
N SER A 307 29.47 91.22 37.15
CA SER A 307 30.78 91.81 36.82
C SER A 307 30.66 93.30 36.49
N ASP A 308 29.61 93.71 35.77
CA ASP A 308 29.37 95.13 35.48
C ASP A 308 29.01 95.91 36.75
N LEU A 309 28.28 95.31 37.69
CA LEU A 309 27.92 95.92 38.97
C LEU A 309 29.15 96.05 39.88
N GLU A 310 30.05 95.05 39.89
CA GLU A 310 31.36 95.14 40.55
C GLU A 310 32.20 96.27 39.96
N ARG A 311 32.25 96.40 38.63
CA ARG A 311 32.95 97.50 37.95
C ARG A 311 32.36 98.86 38.30
N ALA A 312 31.03 98.98 38.29
CA ALA A 312 30.34 100.22 38.64
C ALA A 312 30.55 100.59 40.12
N ASP A 313 30.60 99.60 41.04
CA ASP A 313 30.90 99.82 42.45
C ASP A 313 32.36 100.28 42.66
N GLU A 314 33.31 99.73 41.90
CA GLU A 314 34.70 100.22 41.86
C GLU A 314 34.80 101.65 41.30
N GLU A 315 34.09 101.94 40.21
CA GLU A 315 34.00 103.30 39.64
C GLU A 315 33.38 104.28 40.63
N LEU A 316 32.29 103.90 41.30
CA LEU A 316 31.64 104.72 42.33
C LEU A 316 32.62 105.02 43.48
N LYS A 317 33.31 104.01 44.01
CA LYS A 317 34.35 104.20 45.04
C LYS A 317 35.45 105.14 44.57
N SER A 318 35.86 105.04 43.30
CA SER A 318 36.89 105.93 42.73
C SER A 318 36.40 107.38 42.63
N LEU A 319 35.13 107.59 42.24
CA LEU A 319 34.51 108.90 42.14
C LEU A 319 34.23 109.51 43.52
N GLU A 320 33.77 108.69 44.48
CA GLU A 320 33.62 109.09 45.89
C GLU A 320 34.96 109.48 46.51
N ALA A 321 36.05 108.78 46.19
CA ALA A 321 37.40 109.16 46.61
C ALA A 321 37.90 110.45 45.93
N ALA A 322 37.46 110.73 44.70
CA ALA A 322 37.80 111.94 43.95
C ALA A 322 36.94 113.16 44.33
N LEU A 323 35.74 112.94 44.90
CA LEU A 323 34.78 113.97 45.30
C LEU A 323 35.38 115.05 46.22
N PRO A 324 36.11 114.70 47.30
CA PRO A 324 36.75 115.70 48.17
C PRO A 324 37.76 116.57 47.42
N GLY A 325 38.50 115.99 46.48
CA GLY A 325 39.48 116.71 45.66
C GLY A 325 38.81 117.67 44.66
N MET A 326 37.67 117.28 44.10
CA MET A 326 36.85 118.14 43.24
C MET A 326 36.13 119.24 44.04
N GLU A 327 35.58 118.94 45.21
CA GLU A 327 35.00 119.94 46.12
C GLU A 327 36.04 120.95 46.58
N ASP A 328 37.27 120.51 46.88
CA ASP A 328 38.38 121.41 47.17
C ASP A 328 38.81 122.23 45.96
N ALA A 329 38.73 121.68 44.74
CA ALA A 329 39.01 122.42 43.51
C ALA A 329 37.95 123.50 43.24
N VAL A 330 36.67 123.20 43.49
CA VAL A 330 35.57 124.19 43.41
C VAL A 330 35.75 125.26 44.48
N ARG A 331 36.04 124.89 45.74
CA ARG A 331 36.34 125.85 46.81
C ARG A 331 37.53 126.76 46.47
N ARG A 332 38.60 126.21 45.88
CA ARG A 332 39.74 127.00 45.40
C ARG A 332 39.36 127.93 44.24
N GLY A 333 38.51 127.49 43.31
CA GLY A 333 37.98 128.30 42.23
C GLY A 333 37.08 129.45 42.73
N GLU A 334 36.20 129.16 43.68
CA GLU A 334 35.35 130.17 44.34
C GLU A 334 36.18 131.18 45.14
N ALA A 335 37.22 130.72 45.85
CA ALA A 335 38.17 131.58 46.54
C ALA A 335 38.97 132.47 45.57
N ALA A 336 39.39 131.93 44.42
CA ALA A 336 40.08 132.69 43.38
C ALA A 336 39.16 133.73 42.72
N CYS A 337 37.88 133.39 42.46
CA CYS A 337 36.88 134.35 42.00
C CYS A 337 36.60 135.45 43.05
N ALA A 338 36.57 135.09 44.34
CA ALA A 338 36.43 136.05 45.43
C ALA A 338 37.64 137.00 45.53
N GLU A 339 38.86 136.49 45.36
CA GLU A 339 40.08 137.32 45.29
C GLU A 339 40.11 138.21 44.04
N ALA A 340 39.68 137.70 42.88
CA ALA A 340 39.55 138.50 41.66
C ALA A 340 38.55 139.66 41.87
N SER A 341 37.41 139.42 42.54
CA SER A 341 36.44 140.47 42.87
C SER A 341 36.99 141.51 43.87
N LYS A 342 37.89 141.11 44.77
CA LYS A 342 38.59 142.03 45.69
C LYS A 342 39.65 142.84 44.96
N GLY A 343 40.35 142.24 44.00
CA GLY A 343 41.29 142.93 43.11
C GLY A 343 40.60 143.98 42.24
N GLU A 344 39.42 143.66 41.71
CA GLU A 344 38.59 144.57 40.93
C GLU A 344 38.16 145.80 41.75
N LYS A 345 37.66 145.58 42.98
CA LYS A 345 37.30 146.67 43.92
C LYS A 345 38.49 147.53 44.35
N LYS A 346 39.70 146.97 44.40
CA LYS A 346 40.92 147.71 44.76
C LYS A 346 41.40 148.60 43.62
N LEU A 347 41.37 148.09 42.38
CA LEU A 347 41.65 148.88 41.17
C LEU A 347 40.62 150.01 40.98
N GLU A 348 39.36 149.78 41.34
CA GLU A 348 38.31 150.82 41.32
C GLU A 348 38.56 151.93 42.35
N SER A 349 39.14 151.59 43.51
CA SER A 349 39.52 152.56 44.55
C SER A 349 40.78 153.36 44.22
N GLU A 350 41.75 152.75 43.52
CA GLU A 350 42.98 153.43 43.04
C GLU A 350 42.69 154.35 41.84
N ARG A 351 41.72 154.01 40.99
CA ARG A 351 41.26 154.87 39.89
C ARG A 351 40.54 156.14 40.38
N LYS A 352 39.78 156.06 41.48
CA LYS A 352 39.14 157.23 42.12
C LYS A 352 40.14 158.18 42.82
N ALA A 353 41.36 157.73 43.11
CA ALA A 353 42.40 158.56 43.73
C ALA A 353 43.25 159.35 42.72
N LEU A 354 43.18 159.01 41.41
CA LEU A 354 43.97 159.61 40.34
C LEU A 354 43.24 160.67 39.50
N GLU A 355 41.91 160.82 39.66
CA GLU A 355 41.09 161.83 38.97
C GLU A 355 40.82 163.09 39.82
N GLY A 356 41.62 163.31 40.87
CA GLY A 356 41.45 164.42 41.82
C GLY A 356 42.71 165.25 42.08
N VAL A 357 43.39 165.74 41.04
CA VAL A 357 44.24 166.95 41.03
C VAL A 357 44.14 167.62 39.67
#